data_AF-A0A951MJS8-F1
#
_entry.id   AF-A0A951MJS8-F1
#
_cell.length_a   1.000
_cell.length_b   1.000
_cell.length_c   1.000
_cell.angle_alpha   90.00
_cell.angle_beta   90.00
_cell.angle_gamma   90.00
#
_symmetry.space_group_name_H-M   'P 1'
#
loop_
_entity.id
_entity.type
_entity.pdbx_description
1 polymer ?
#
loop_
_entity_poly.entity_id
_entity_poly.type
_entity_poly.pdbx_seq_one_letter_code
_entity_poly.pdbx_strand_id
1 'polypeptide(L)'
;MKNIRIEEVGDINSDFPYLEVFLKESASPFLEIAISEDKELCFKFYASQTDVQLDVDEWSFILSTANDFLPRALKNEDDFLNFSNQ
;
A
#
# COMPACT_ATOMS: atom_id res chain seq x y z
N MET A 1 -13.53 2.35 -16.56
CA MET A 1 -12.24 2.97 -16.19
C MET A 1 -12.20 3.00 -14.67
N LYS A 2 -11.18 2.46 -14.02
CA LYS A 2 -11.12 2.40 -12.55
C LYS A 2 -10.89 3.82 -12.00
N ASN A 3 -11.64 4.25 -10.98
CA ASN A 3 -11.48 5.58 -10.37
C ASN A 3 -10.43 5.58 -9.23
N ILE A 4 -9.53 4.60 -9.23
CA ILE A 4 -8.53 4.37 -8.20
C ILE A 4 -7.13 4.54 -8.78
N ARG A 5 -6.29 5.27 -8.05
CA ARG A 5 -4.84 5.39 -8.28
C ARG A 5 -4.14 4.80 -7.05
N ILE A 6 -3.12 3.98 -7.27
CA ILE A 6 -2.31 3.37 -6.21
C ILE A 6 -0.86 3.77 -6.46
N GLU A 7 -0.17 4.23 -5.43
CA GLU A 7 1.23 4.64 -5.49
C GLU A 7 2.04 3.89 -4.45
N GLU A 8 3.22 3.40 -4.84
CA GLU A 8 4.17 2.76 -3.93
C GLU A 8 5.08 3.84 -3.34
N VAL A 9 5.13 3.92 -2.02
CA VAL A 9 5.91 4.90 -1.26
C VAL A 9 7.01 4.16 -0.50
N GLY A 10 8.26 4.51 -0.78
CA GLY A 10 9.40 4.09 0.03
C GLY A 10 9.63 5.11 1.14
N ASP A 11 9.53 4.68 2.39
CA ASP A 11 9.87 5.51 3.55
C ASP A 11 11.25 5.13 4.09
N ILE A 12 12.09 6.12 4.36
CA ILE A 12 13.41 5.95 4.96
C ILE A 12 13.27 5.53 6.44
N ASN A 13 12.10 5.77 7.05
CA ASN A 13 11.80 5.49 8.45
C ASN A 13 10.91 4.26 8.65
N SER A 14 10.58 3.52 7.59
CA SER A 14 9.82 2.27 7.68
C SER A 14 10.65 1.13 7.13
N ASP A 15 10.58 -0.03 7.78
CA ASP A 15 11.34 -1.23 7.37
C ASP A 15 10.85 -1.77 6.01
N PHE A 16 9.62 -1.43 5.63
CA PHE A 16 9.00 -1.81 4.36
C PHE A 16 8.44 -0.59 3.62
N PRO A 17 8.44 -0.61 2.28
CA PRO A 17 7.59 0.31 1.54
C PRO A 17 6.11 0.08 1.88
N TYR A 18 5.26 1.03 1.54
CA TYR A 18 3.82 0.93 1.67
C TYR A 18 3.11 1.46 0.42
N LEU A 19 1.80 1.22 0.32
CA LEU A 19 0.97 1.73 -0.77
C LEU A 19 0.04 2.83 -0.27
N GLU A 20 -0.08 3.90 -1.04
CA GLU A 20 -1.12 4.91 -0.88
C GLU A 20 -2.19 4.74 -1.97
N VAL A 21 -3.46 4.76 -1.55
CA VAL A 21 -4.61 4.59 -2.43
C VAL A 21 -5.42 5.89 -2.46
N PHE A 22 -5.66 6.37 -3.67
CA PHE A 22 -6.31 7.63 -3.97
C PHE A 22 -7.55 7.40 -4.83
N LEU A 23 -8.56 8.25 -4.63
CA LEU A 23 -9.53 8.52 -5.69
C LEU A 23 -8.81 9.29 -6.80
N LYS A 24 -9.14 9.01 -8.06
CA LYS A 24 -8.40 9.48 -9.25
C LYS A 24 -8.12 11.00 -9.27
N GLU A 25 -9.09 11.80 -8.85
CA GLU A 25 -8.99 13.26 -8.84
C GLU A 25 -8.60 13.83 -7.46
N SER A 26 -8.32 12.97 -6.47
CA SER A 26 -7.89 13.37 -5.13
C SER A 26 -6.38 13.52 -5.05
N ALA A 27 -5.94 14.63 -4.46
CA ALA A 27 -4.54 14.85 -4.11
C ALA A 27 -4.12 14.09 -2.82
N SER A 28 -5.07 13.72 -1.98
CA SER A 28 -4.80 13.05 -0.70
C SER A 28 -5.27 11.59 -0.74
N PRO A 29 -4.50 10.66 -0.15
CA PRO A 29 -4.91 9.27 -0.08
C PRO A 29 -6.05 9.11 0.92
N PHE A 30 -6.88 8.10 0.70
CA PHE A 30 -7.92 7.72 1.67
C PHE A 30 -7.57 6.41 2.41
N LEU A 31 -6.63 5.65 1.87
CA LEU A 31 -6.20 4.36 2.42
C LEU A 31 -4.69 4.20 2.22
N GLU A 32 -4.02 3.79 3.28
CA GLU A 32 -2.63 3.32 3.29
C GLU A 32 -2.64 1.81 3.50
N ILE A 33 -1.81 1.09 2.74
CA ILE A 33 -1.60 -0.35 2.86
C ILE A 33 -0.13 -0.59 3.17
N ALA A 34 0.15 -0.94 4.43
CA ALA A 34 1.50 -1.17 4.92
C ALA A 34 1.69 -2.65 5.29
N ILE A 35 2.93 -3.01 5.58
CA ILE A 35 3.29 -4.34 6.09
C ILE A 35 3.54 -4.21 7.60
N SER A 36 2.87 -5.06 8.38
CA SER A 36 3.08 -5.12 9.83
C SER A 36 4.40 -5.81 10.18
N GLU A 37 4.81 -5.70 11.45
CA GLU A 37 5.92 -6.47 12.01
C GLU A 37 5.73 -7.99 11.84
N ASP A 38 4.48 -8.47 11.85
CA ASP A 38 4.12 -9.87 11.61
C ASP A 38 4.11 -10.26 10.12
N LYS A 39 4.60 -9.39 9.23
CA LYS A 39 4.66 -9.59 7.77
C LYS A 39 3.28 -9.79 7.12
N GLU A 40 2.25 -9.16 7.68
CA GLU A 40 0.88 -9.15 7.16
C GLU A 40 0.49 -7.78 6.57
N LEU A 41 -0.51 -7.76 5.67
CA LEU A 41 -1.05 -6.52 5.14
C LEU A 41 -1.92 -5.81 6.19
N CYS A 42 -1.59 -4.55 6.48
CA CYS A 42 -2.37 -3.66 7.32
C CYS A 42 -3.00 -2.53 6.51
N PHE A 43 -4.26 -2.23 6.81
CA PHE A 43 -5.05 -1.21 6.11
C PHE A 43 -5.37 -0.07 7.07
N LYS A 44 -4.85 1.12 6.79
CA LYS A 44 -5.13 2.34 7.56
C LYS A 44 -5.97 3.29 6.73
N PHE A 45 -7.21 3.50 7.15
CA PHE A 45 -8.10 4.45 6.50
C PHE A 45 -7.89 5.85 7.09
N TYR A 46 -7.68 6.83 6.22
CA TYR A 46 -7.58 8.22 6.64
C TYR A 46 -8.97 8.84 6.77
N ALA A 47 -9.12 9.72 7.75
CA ALA A 47 -10.33 10.51 7.87
C ALA A 47 -10.50 11.39 6.62
N SER A 48 -11.63 11.23 5.93
CA SER A 48 -11.99 12.02 4.76
C SER A 48 -13.16 12.94 5.09
N GLN A 49 -13.19 14.13 4.48
CA GLN A 49 -14.36 15.02 4.58
C GLN A 49 -15.55 14.56 3.74
N THR A 50 -15.30 13.61 2.82
CA THR A 50 -16.29 13.04 1.92
C THR A 50 -16.29 11.52 2.04
N ASP A 51 -17.46 10.91 1.92
CA ASP A 51 -17.58 9.46 1.88
C ASP A 51 -16.79 8.87 0.71
N VAL A 52 -16.06 7.79 1.00
CA VAL A 52 -15.41 6.99 -0.02
C VAL A 52 -16.31 5.81 -0.33
N GLN A 53 -16.81 5.77 -1.56
CA GLN A 53 -17.60 4.65 -2.07
C GLN A 53 -16.79 3.92 -3.13
N LEU A 54 -16.65 2.61 -2.95
CA LEU A 54 -15.99 1.72 -3.89
C LEU A 54 -17.01 0.69 -4.38
N ASP A 55 -16.98 0.38 -5.67
CA ASP A 55 -17.62 -0.84 -6.14
C ASP A 55 -16.75 -2.08 -5.86
N VAL A 56 -17.32 -3.26 -6.14
CA VAL A 56 -16.64 -4.55 -5.89
C VAL A 56 -15.38 -4.69 -6.75
N ASP A 57 -15.38 -4.15 -7.97
CA ASP A 57 -14.25 -4.27 -8.89
C ASP A 57 -13.08 -3.36 -8.48
N GLU A 58 -13.40 -2.18 -7.96
CA GLU A 58 -12.45 -1.24 -7.38
C GLU A 58 -11.81 -1.79 -6.11
N TRP A 59 -12.63 -2.34 -5.20
CA TRP A 59 -12.10 -3.00 -4.01
C TRP A 59 -11.25 -4.22 -4.35
N SER A 60 -11.72 -5.08 -5.27
CA SER A 60 -10.98 -6.26 -5.72
C SER A 60 -9.66 -5.89 -6.37
N PHE A 61 -9.62 -4.78 -7.11
CA PHE A 61 -8.39 -4.25 -7.68
C PHE A 61 -7.39 -3.84 -6.60
N ILE A 62 -7.82 -3.06 -5.61
CA ILE A 62 -6.97 -2.63 -4.49
C ILE A 62 -6.39 -3.85 -3.77
N LEU A 63 -7.25 -4.82 -3.43
CA LEU A 63 -6.83 -6.02 -2.72
C LEU A 63 -5.87 -6.89 -3.54
N SER A 64 -6.12 -7.05 -4.85
CA SER A 64 -5.20 -7.78 -5.74
C SER A 64 -3.83 -7.10 -5.78
N THR A 65 -3.79 -5.78 -5.95
CA THR A 65 -2.52 -5.03 -5.98
C THR A 65 -1.77 -5.12 -4.65
N ALA A 66 -2.46 -5.07 -3.51
CA ALA A 66 -1.86 -5.27 -2.20
C ALA A 66 -1.25 -6.67 -2.02
N ASN A 67 -1.95 -7.71 -2.47
CA ASN A 67 -1.46 -9.09 -2.42
C ASN A 67 -0.23 -9.30 -3.33
N ASP A 68 -0.19 -8.66 -4.50
CA ASP A 68 0.97 -8.71 -5.40
C ASP A 68 2.16 -7.88 -4.88
N PHE A 69 1.89 -6.89 -4.03
CA PHE A 69 2.89 -6.03 -3.40
C PHE A 69 3.62 -6.73 -2.25
N LEU A 70 2.89 -7.40 -1.36
CA LEU A 70 3.45 -8.05 -0.16
C LEU A 70 4.72 -8.89 -0.42
N PRO A 71 4.74 -9.89 -1.33
CA PRO A 71 5.92 -10.73 -1.52
C PRO A 71 7.10 -9.95 -2.12
N ARG A 72 6.84 -8.89 -2.90
CA ARG A 72 7.92 -8.04 -3.47
C ARG A 72 8.57 -7.19 -2.38
N ALA A 73 7.76 -6.58 -1.52
CA ALA A 73 8.24 -5.73 -0.45
C ALA A 73 9.02 -6.52 0.61
N LEU A 74 8.55 -7.71 1.00
CA LEU A 74 9.27 -8.59 1.93
C LEU A 74 10.63 -9.04 1.36
N LYS A 75 10.69 -9.38 0.06
CA LYS A 75 11.95 -9.77 -0.57
C LYS A 75 12.97 -8.63 -0.60
N ASN A 76 12.52 -7.41 -0.86
CA ASN A 76 13.40 -6.23 -0.88
C ASN A 76 14.04 -5.97 0.50
N GLU A 77 13.31 -6.18 1.59
CA GLU A 77 13.84 -6.12 2.96
C GLU A 77 14.95 -7.17 3.16
N ASP A 78 14.67 -8.43 2.82
CA ASP A 78 15.63 -9.52 2.96
C ASP A 78 16.92 -9.25 2.15
N ASP A 79 16.79 -8.77 0.91
CA ASP A 79 17.94 -8.41 0.07
C ASP A 79 18.76 -7.25 0.68
N PHE A 80 18.11 -6.24 1.28
CA PHE A 80 18.78 -5.13 1.95
C PHE A 80 19.54 -5.56 3.22
N LEU A 81 18.93 -6.42 4.05
CA LEU A 81 19.56 -6.97 5.25
C LEU A 81 20.76 -7.86 4.88
N ASN A 82 20.66 -8.64 3.80
CA ASN A 82 21.77 -9.47 3.34
C ASN A 82 22.95 -8.65 2.78
N PHE A 83 22.68 -7.52 2.11
CA PHE A 83 23.72 -6.62 1.62
C PHE A 83 24.44 -5.87 2.75
N SER A 84 23.72 -5.50 3.81
CA SER A 84 24.25 -4.73 4.93
C SER A 84 25.13 -5.53 5.91
N ASN A 85 25.13 -6.86 5.80
CA ASN A 85 25.88 -7.79 6.64
C ASN A 85 27.18 -8.32 5.99
N GLN A 86 27.61 -7.76 4.85
CA GLN A 86 28.91 -8.04 4.20
C GLN A 86 29.92 -6.93 4.46
#